data_AF-A0A7X9HII6-F1
#
_entry.id   AF-A0A7X9HII6-F1
#
_cell.length_a   1.000
_cell.length_b   1.000
_cell.length_c   1.000
_cell.angle_alpha   90.00
_cell.angle_beta   90.00
_cell.angle_gamma   90.00
#
_symmetry.space_group_name_H-M   'P 1'
#
loop_
_entity.id
_entity.type
_entity.pdbx_description
1 polymer ?
#
loop_
_entity_poly.entity_id
_entity_poly.type
_entity_poly.pdbx_seq_one_letter_code
_entity_poly.pdbx_strand_id
1 'polypeptide(L)'
;PHAIQAEVRLYDRLFNAPDPDNVPEGHDFKENLNPDSLKVIAGYCEPSLSTIKQGEKVQFERIGYFCADPDTQPGKPAFNRTVTLKDTWAKIQSQEGL
;
A
#
# COMPACT_ATOMS: atom_id res chain seq x y z
N PRO A 1 -21.51 3.76 -17.12
CA PRO A 1 -20.53 4.29 -16.14
C PRO A 1 -19.12 3.83 -16.51
N HIS A 2 -18.17 4.76 -16.66
CA HIS A 2 -16.83 4.46 -17.21
C HIS A 2 -15.79 4.07 -16.16
N ALA A 3 -16.07 4.23 -14.88
CA ALA A 3 -15.22 3.81 -13.78
C ALA A 3 -16.06 3.22 -12.64
N ILE A 4 -15.44 2.34 -11.85
CA ILE A 4 -16.01 1.78 -10.61
C ILE A 4 -15.28 2.37 -9.42
N GLN A 5 -16.00 2.64 -8.33
CA GLN A 5 -15.39 3.09 -7.09
C GLN A 5 -14.76 1.89 -6.37
N ALA A 6 -13.59 2.10 -5.77
CA ALA A 6 -12.86 1.08 -5.03
C ALA A 6 -12.30 1.66 -3.72
N GLU A 7 -12.17 0.82 -2.70
CA GLU A 7 -11.31 1.10 -1.55
C GLU A 7 -9.88 0.67 -1.88
N VAL A 8 -8.89 1.48 -1.53
CA VAL A 8 -7.47 1.15 -1.74
C VAL A 8 -6.70 1.36 -0.44
N ARG A 9 -6.04 0.31 0.02
CA ARG A 9 -5.20 0.25 1.22
C ARG A 9 -3.74 0.33 0.80
N LEU A 10 -3.14 1.49 1.03
CA LEU A 10 -1.74 1.76 0.74
C LEU A 10 -0.91 1.42 1.97
N TYR A 11 -0.27 0.26 1.94
CA TYR A 11 0.65 -0.16 2.98
C TYR A 11 2.05 0.42 2.79
N ASP A 12 2.72 0.64 3.91
CA ASP A 12 4.15 0.94 4.05
C ASP A 12 4.74 0.13 5.22
N ARG A 13 6.02 0.33 5.54
CA ARG A 13 6.70 -0.30 6.68
C ARG A 13 5.92 -0.05 7.97
N LEU A 14 5.73 -1.09 8.77
CA LEU A 14 5.06 -1.00 10.07
C LEU A 14 5.84 -0.17 11.09
N PHE A 15 7.17 -0.16 10.99
CA PHE A 15 8.06 0.59 11.88
C PHE A 15 8.91 1.59 11.10
N ASN A 16 9.20 2.72 11.72
CA ASN A 16 10.11 3.74 11.20
C ASN A 16 11.57 3.34 11.38
N ALA A 17 11.88 2.61 12.46
CA ALA A 17 13.21 2.11 12.74
C ALA A 17 13.47 0.79 11.97
N PRO A 18 14.69 0.58 11.43
CA PRO A 18 15.10 -0.71 10.85
C PRO A 18 15.04 -1.87 11.87
N ASP A 19 15.37 -1.56 13.12
CA ASP A 19 15.22 -2.45 14.27
C ASP A 19 14.14 -1.88 15.20
N PRO A 20 12.94 -2.50 15.28
CA PRO A 20 11.85 -2.02 16.11
C PRO A 20 12.19 -1.94 17.60
N ASP A 21 13.06 -2.83 18.09
CA ASP A 21 13.43 -2.93 19.51
C ASP A 21 14.58 -1.98 19.90
N ASN A 22 15.16 -1.27 18.93
CA ASN A 22 16.16 -0.23 19.21
C ASN A 22 15.49 1.04 19.75
N VAL A 23 15.12 0.97 21.02
CA VAL A 23 14.55 2.06 21.82
C VAL A 23 15.38 2.23 23.10
N PRO A 24 15.38 3.43 23.74
CA PRO A 24 16.09 3.63 25.00
C PRO A 24 15.58 2.69 26.12
N GLU A 25 16.39 2.44 27.14
CA GLU A 25 16.00 1.59 28.27
C GLU A 25 14.72 2.13 28.95
N GLY A 26 13.73 1.25 29.13
CA GLY A 26 12.42 1.61 29.68
C GLY A 26 11.36 2.04 28.65
N HIS A 27 11.68 2.09 27.36
CA HIS A 27 10.74 2.41 26.28
C HIS A 27 10.19 1.15 25.58
N ASP A 28 9.06 1.27 24.88
CA ASP A 28 8.38 0.18 24.15
C ASP A 28 8.63 0.30 22.63
N PHE A 29 8.86 -0.81 21.93
CA PHE A 29 9.03 -0.88 20.47
C PHE A 29 7.88 -0.19 19.71
N LYS A 30 6.69 -0.08 20.31
CA LYS A 30 5.55 0.65 19.76
C LYS A 30 5.83 2.12 19.51
N GLU A 31 6.80 2.72 20.19
CA GLU A 31 7.25 4.09 19.92
C GLU A 31 7.84 4.22 18.51
N ASN A 32 8.35 3.12 17.95
CA ASN A 32 8.84 3.06 16.57
C ASN A 32 7.75 2.77 15.54
N LEU A 33 6.47 2.61 15.92
CA LEU A 33 5.38 2.37 14.96
C LEU A 33 5.27 3.52 13.97
N ASN A 34 5.14 3.18 12.69
CA ASN A 34 4.91 4.12 11.62
C ASN A 34 3.41 4.48 11.55
N PRO A 35 3.00 5.72 11.87
CA PRO A 35 1.60 6.13 11.76
C PRO A 35 1.10 6.15 10.30
N ASP A 36 2.02 6.21 9.33
CA ASP A 36 1.74 6.17 7.90
C ASP A 36 1.80 4.76 7.30
N SER A 37 1.97 3.71 8.13
CA SER A 37 2.05 2.30 7.70
C SER A 37 0.82 1.81 6.93
N LEU A 38 -0.33 2.45 7.10
CA LEU A 38 -1.56 2.20 6.35
C LEU A 38 -2.28 3.51 6.05
N LYS A 39 -2.56 3.75 4.77
CA LYS A 39 -3.48 4.80 4.32
C LYS A 39 -4.62 4.17 3.53
N VAL A 40 -5.85 4.36 4.00
CA VAL A 40 -7.06 3.92 3.29
C VAL A 40 -7.61 5.08 2.50
N ILE A 41 -7.79 4.89 1.19
CA ILE A 41 -8.31 5.92 0.28
C ILE A 41 -9.45 5.36 -0.57
N ALA A 42 -10.36 6.25 -1.00
CA ALA A 42 -11.29 5.94 -2.07
C ALA A 42 -10.63 6.24 -3.42
N GLY A 43 -10.73 5.30 -4.36
CA GLY A 43 -10.20 5.42 -5.71
C GLY A 43 -11.22 5.03 -6.77
N TYR A 44 -10.82 5.18 -8.03
CA TYR A 44 -11.59 4.74 -9.19
C TYR A 44 -10.76 3.77 -10.03
N CYS A 45 -11.40 2.68 -10.43
CA CYS A 45 -10.80 1.61 -11.22
C CYS A 45 -11.56 1.44 -12.55
N GLU A 46 -10.92 0.77 -13.50
CA GLU A 46 -11.57 0.36 -14.74
C GLU A 46 -12.70 -0.66 -14.48
N PRO A 47 -13.77 -0.68 -15.31
CA PRO A 47 -14.90 -1.59 -15.12
C PRO A 47 -14.55 -3.08 -15.14
N SER A 48 -13.44 -3.49 -15.77
CA SER A 48 -12.99 -4.88 -15.82
C SER A 48 -12.75 -5.48 -14.42
N LEU A 49 -12.42 -4.62 -13.45
CA LEU A 49 -12.12 -5.01 -12.07
C LEU A 49 -13.38 -5.18 -11.21
N SER A 50 -14.58 -4.98 -11.76
CA SER A 50 -15.85 -5.07 -11.02
C SER A 50 -16.18 -6.49 -10.50
N THR A 51 -15.60 -7.50 -11.13
CA THR A 51 -15.78 -8.92 -10.81
C THR A 51 -14.48 -9.60 -10.39
N ILE A 52 -13.49 -8.83 -9.94
CA ILE A 52 -12.21 -9.37 -9.51
C ILE A 52 -12.39 -10.33 -8.34
N LYS A 53 -11.65 -11.45 -8.35
CA LYS A 53 -11.73 -12.45 -7.29
C LYS A 53 -10.78 -12.09 -6.15
N GLN A 54 -11.17 -12.42 -4.93
CA GLN A 54 -10.30 -12.28 -3.76
C GLN A 54 -8.92 -12.90 -4.00
N GLY A 55 -7.86 -12.18 -3.63
CA GLY A 55 -6.47 -12.59 -3.81
C GLY A 55 -5.93 -12.45 -5.24
N GLU A 56 -6.75 -12.14 -6.24
CA GLU A 56 -6.30 -11.89 -7.61
C GLU A 56 -5.40 -10.66 -7.65
N LYS A 57 -4.32 -10.73 -8.44
CA LYS A 57 -3.25 -9.74 -8.48
C LYS A 57 -3.34 -8.91 -9.74
N VAL A 58 -3.15 -7.60 -9.59
CA VAL A 58 -3.21 -6.64 -10.69
C VAL A 58 -2.10 -5.62 -10.56
N GLN A 59 -1.63 -5.10 -11.69
CA GLN A 59 -0.79 -3.91 -11.71
C GLN A 59 -1.70 -2.71 -11.95
N PHE A 60 -1.71 -1.76 -11.01
CA PHE A 60 -2.26 -0.44 -11.30
C PHE A 60 -1.18 0.37 -11.98
N GLU A 61 -1.47 0.77 -13.22
CA GLU A 61 -0.48 1.36 -14.10
C GLU A 61 0.22 2.56 -13.47
N ARG A 62 1.55 2.55 -13.51
CA ARG A 62 2.43 3.57 -12.93
C ARG A 62 2.32 3.77 -11.41
N ILE A 63 1.53 2.96 -10.70
CA ILE A 63 1.31 3.10 -9.25
C ILE A 63 2.00 1.95 -8.50
N GLY A 64 1.71 0.70 -8.86
CA GLY A 64 2.23 -0.45 -8.13
C GLY A 64 1.45 -1.73 -8.41
N TYR A 65 1.82 -2.77 -7.69
CA TYR A 65 1.12 -4.05 -7.71
C TYR A 65 0.17 -4.15 -6.52
N PHE A 66 -1.04 -4.63 -6.80
CA PHE A 66 -2.13 -4.74 -5.85
C PHE A 66 -2.72 -6.15 -5.89
N CYS A 67 -3.42 -6.53 -4.82
CA CYS A 67 -4.31 -7.69 -4.85
C CYS A 67 -5.69 -7.32 -4.29
N ALA A 68 -6.72 -8.03 -4.75
CA ALA A 68 -8.06 -7.89 -4.20
C ALA A 68 -8.10 -8.43 -2.76
N ASP A 69 -8.50 -7.57 -1.83
CA ASP A 69 -8.64 -7.89 -0.41
C ASP A 69 -9.83 -8.83 -0.17
N PRO A 70 -9.80 -9.70 0.86
CA PRO A 70 -10.95 -10.51 1.27
C PRO A 70 -12.25 -9.71 1.49
N ASP A 71 -12.16 -8.43 1.87
CA ASP A 71 -13.31 -7.54 2.05
C ASP A 71 -13.97 -7.10 0.72
N THR A 72 -13.40 -7.48 -0.43
CA THR A 72 -13.98 -7.24 -1.76
C THR A 72 -15.38 -7.85 -1.88
N GLN A 73 -16.31 -7.03 -2.37
CA GLN A 73 -17.68 -7.45 -2.69
C GLN A 73 -18.01 -7.14 -4.16
N PRO A 74 -18.98 -7.84 -4.78
CA PRO A 74 -19.43 -7.52 -6.14
C PRO A 74 -19.78 -6.03 -6.28
N GLY A 75 -19.10 -5.33 -7.20
CA GLY A 75 -19.28 -3.90 -7.44
C GLY A 75 -18.67 -2.94 -6.39
N LYS A 76 -18.00 -3.46 -5.36
CA LYS A 76 -17.25 -2.71 -4.33
C LYS A 76 -15.92 -3.39 -4.05
N PRO A 77 -14.96 -3.34 -5.00
CA PRO A 77 -13.67 -3.95 -4.79
C PRO A 77 -12.84 -3.18 -3.76
N ALA A 78 -12.06 -3.93 -2.98
CA ALA A 78 -11.07 -3.40 -2.05
C ALA A 78 -9.69 -3.95 -2.44
N PHE A 79 -8.68 -3.09 -2.46
CA PHE A 79 -7.34 -3.46 -2.93
C PHE A 79 -6.27 -3.19 -1.89
N ASN A 80 -5.35 -4.13 -1.72
CA ASN A 80 -4.14 -3.96 -0.92
C ASN A 80 -2.95 -3.70 -1.83
N ARG A 81 -2.18 -2.64 -1.57
CA ARG A 81 -0.91 -2.43 -2.27
C ARG A 81 0.12 -3.46 -1.78
N THR A 82 0.46 -4.40 -2.65
CA THR A 82 1.47 -5.42 -2.40
C THR A 82 2.87 -4.81 -2.39
N VAL A 83 3.19 -3.98 -3.39
CA VAL A 83 4.49 -3.28 -3.49
C VAL A 83 4.38 -2.11 -4.48
N THR A 84 5.16 -1.06 -4.25
CA THR A 84 5.31 0.05 -5.20
C THR A 84 6.14 -0.38 -6.41
N LEU A 85 6.02 0.35 -7.53
CA LEU A 85 6.98 0.21 -8.62
C LEU A 85 8.37 0.66 -8.18
N LYS A 86 9.40 0.16 -8.87
CA LYS A 86 10.78 0.60 -8.63
C LYS A 86 10.95 2.03 -9.12
N ASP A 87 11.10 2.97 -8.19
CA ASP A 87 11.54 4.31 -8.50
C ASP A 87 13.07 4.37 -8.50
N THR A 88 13.66 4.38 -9.69
CA THR A 88 15.12 4.44 -9.85
C THR A 88 15.67 5.82 -9.50
N TRP A 89 14.89 6.89 -9.67
CA TRP A 89 15.35 8.27 -9.45
C TRP A 89 15.37 8.63 -7.97
N ALA A 90 14.32 8.27 -7.22
CA ALA A 90 14.28 8.47 -5.78
C ALA A 90 15.42 7.73 -5.05
N LYS A 91 15.82 6.54 -5.56
CA LYS A 91 16.98 5.82 -5.03
C LYS A 91 18.30 6.56 -5.24
N ILE A 92 18.50 7.15 -6.42
CA ILE A 92 19.72 7.92 -6.73
C ILE A 92 19.80 9.15 -5.80
N GLN A 93 18.72 9.91 -5.63
CA GLN A 93 18.70 11.06 -4.71
C GLN A 93 19.01 10.65 -3.25
N SER A 94 18.41 9.55 -2.77
CA SER A 94 18.67 9.06 -1.41
C SER A 94 20.12 8.58 -1.19
N GLN A 95 20.81 8.13 -2.25
CA GLN A 95 22.21 7.73 -2.18
C GLN A 95 23.18 8.91 -2.34
N GLU A 96 22.78 9.97 -3.04
CA GLU A 96 23.60 11.17 -3.25
C GLU A 96 23.47 12.21 -2.12
N GLY A 97 22.59 11.99 -1.14
CA GLY A 97 22.43 12.89 0.00
C GLY A 97 21.85 14.26 -0.37
N LEU A 98 21.07 14.31 -1.45
CA LEU A 98 20.30 15.48 -1.90
C LEU A 98 18.92 15.53 -1.26
#